data_AF-A0A7S2BI16-F1
#
_entry.id   AF-A0A7S2BI16-F1
#
_cell.length_a   1.000
_cell.length_b   1.000
_cell.length_c   1.000
_cell.angle_alpha   90.00
_cell.angle_beta   90.00
_cell.angle_gamma   90.00
#
_symmetry.space_group_name_H-M   'P 1'
#
loop_
_entity.id
_entity.type
_entity.pdbx_description
1 polymer ?
#
loop_
_entity_poly.entity_id
_entity_poly.type
_entity_poly.pdbx_seq_one_letter_code
_entity_poly.pdbx_strand_id
1 'polypeptide(L)'
;ATTVSKALLRRTKTKATNGTNTPGHLDEYARVSEAAEYIEKASKGRKPQVAVVCGSGLGALVDLAEDVWEVDYSQIPHFPEVTVKGHAGSLAIGRIHGVDVLFMRGR
;
A
#
# COMPACT_ATOMS: atom_id res chain seq x y z
N ALA A 1 -45.05 -20.83 -23.93
CA ALA A 1 -44.39 -19.52 -24.03
C ALA A 1 -43.21 -19.49 -23.06
N THR A 2 -42.00 -19.32 -23.60
CA THR A 2 -40.82 -18.61 -23.03
C THR A 2 -40.32 -19.08 -21.64
N THR A 3 -39.29 -19.92 -21.54
CA THR A 3 -37.84 -19.55 -21.37
C THR A 3 -37.65 -18.54 -20.22
N VAL A 4 -36.83 -18.80 -19.19
CA VAL A 4 -35.41 -18.41 -19.13
C VAL A 4 -34.64 -19.16 -18.01
N SER A 5 -33.59 -19.85 -18.46
CA SER A 5 -32.22 -19.98 -17.91
C SER A 5 -31.92 -20.45 -16.48
N LYS A 6 -31.53 -21.73 -16.47
CA LYS A 6 -30.41 -22.35 -15.76
C LYS A 6 -29.15 -21.46 -15.79
N ALA A 7 -28.61 -21.07 -14.64
CA ALA A 7 -27.25 -20.51 -14.52
C ALA A 7 -26.57 -21.01 -13.24
N LEU A 8 -25.84 -22.10 -13.45
CA LEU A 8 -24.92 -22.77 -12.56
C LEU A 8 -23.77 -21.82 -12.16
N LEU A 9 -23.85 -21.15 -11.02
CA LEU A 9 -22.71 -20.38 -10.49
C LEU A 9 -21.74 -21.33 -9.75
N ARG A 10 -20.98 -22.10 -10.53
CA ARG A 10 -19.76 -22.77 -10.05
C ARG A 10 -18.81 -21.69 -9.54
N ARG A 11 -18.50 -21.71 -8.24
CA ARG A 11 -17.37 -21.00 -7.63
C ARG A 11 -16.09 -21.43 -8.36
N THR A 12 -15.64 -20.64 -9.31
CA THR A 12 -14.28 -20.74 -9.84
C THR A 12 -13.35 -20.28 -8.72
N LYS A 13 -12.61 -21.23 -8.13
CA LYS A 13 -11.33 -20.94 -7.50
C LYS A 13 -10.46 -20.31 -8.58
N THR A 14 -10.31 -19.00 -8.57
CA THR A 14 -9.37 -18.31 -9.43
C THR A 14 -7.97 -18.67 -8.94
N LYS A 15 -7.41 -19.71 -9.53
CA LYS A 15 -6.00 -20.05 -9.48
C LYS A 15 -5.28 -19.01 -10.34
N ALA A 16 -4.78 -17.95 -9.72
CA ALA A 16 -3.83 -17.06 -10.37
C ALA A 16 -2.49 -17.82 -10.46
N THR A 17 -2.21 -18.38 -11.63
CA THR A 17 -0.89 -18.90 -12.00
C THR A 17 -0.38 -18.10 -13.18
N ASN A 18 0.65 -17.26 -12.94
CA ASN A 18 1.96 -17.34 -13.60
C ASN A 18 2.65 -15.96 -13.65
N GLY A 19 3.69 -15.80 -12.84
CA GLY A 19 4.79 -14.85 -13.03
C GLY A 19 6.09 -15.52 -12.62
N THR A 20 6.79 -16.12 -13.59
CA THR A 20 8.20 -16.57 -13.57
C THR A 20 8.79 -17.09 -12.24
N ASN A 21 8.74 -18.41 -12.03
CA ASN A 21 9.69 -19.09 -11.12
C ASN A 21 11.09 -19.09 -11.76
N THR A 22 11.84 -18.00 -11.58
CA THR A 22 13.29 -17.97 -11.73
C THR A 22 13.90 -18.12 -10.33
N PRO A 23 14.82 -19.09 -10.08
CA PRO A 23 15.44 -19.23 -8.77
C PRO A 23 16.25 -17.96 -8.47
N GLY A 24 15.72 -17.08 -7.61
CA GLY A 24 16.34 -15.81 -7.23
C GLY A 24 15.46 -14.56 -7.42
N HIS A 25 14.27 -14.67 -8.00
CA HIS A 25 13.32 -13.54 -8.12
C HIS A 25 12.06 -13.88 -7.31
N LEU A 26 11.87 -13.22 -6.16
CA LEU A 26 10.56 -13.20 -5.50
C LEU A 26 9.54 -12.62 -6.49
N ASP A 27 8.38 -13.27 -6.62
CA ASP A 27 7.23 -12.71 -7.33
C ASP A 27 7.01 -11.27 -6.83
N GLU A 28 6.82 -10.31 -7.75
CA GLU A 28 6.56 -8.92 -7.39
C GLU A 28 5.37 -8.82 -6.43
N TYR A 29 4.37 -9.68 -6.61
CA TYR A 29 3.24 -9.80 -5.70
C TYR A 29 3.67 -10.18 -4.27
N ALA A 30 4.63 -11.10 -4.12
CA ALA A 30 5.14 -11.51 -2.82
C ALA A 30 5.88 -10.36 -2.12
N ARG A 31 6.70 -9.61 -2.86
CA ARG A 31 7.40 -8.43 -2.31
C ARG A 31 6.44 -7.35 -1.83
N VAL A 32 5.43 -7.04 -2.64
CA VAL A 32 4.38 -6.07 -2.27
C VAL A 32 3.60 -6.54 -1.06
N SER A 33 3.28 -7.84 -0.98
CA SER A 33 2.58 -8.44 0.16
C SER A 33 3.39 -8.33 1.46
N GLU A 34 4.69 -8.63 1.41
CA GLU A 34 5.57 -8.50 2.58
C GLU A 34 5.69 -7.05 3.07
N ALA A 35 5.81 -6.09 2.15
CA ALA A 35 5.81 -4.67 2.49
C ALA A 35 4.49 -4.22 3.11
N ALA A 36 3.35 -4.65 2.54
CA ALA A 36 2.03 -4.32 3.05
C ALA A 36 1.80 -4.91 4.46
N GLU A 37 2.20 -6.16 4.68
CA GLU A 37 2.11 -6.79 6.01
C GLU A 37 2.97 -6.08 7.05
N TYR A 38 4.18 -5.65 6.66
CA TYR A 38 5.04 -4.87 7.54
C TYR A 38 4.35 -3.57 7.96
N ILE A 39 3.80 -2.82 6.99
CA ILE A 39 3.11 -1.55 7.24
C ILE A 39 1.86 -1.77 8.14
N GLU A 40 1.06 -2.80 7.88
CA GLU A 40 -0.12 -3.11 8.68
C GLU A 40 0.25 -3.40 10.15
N LYS A 41 1.27 -4.23 10.36
CA LYS A 41 1.76 -4.57 11.71
C LYS A 41 2.36 -3.35 12.42
N ALA A 42 3.22 -2.60 11.73
CA ALA A 42 3.93 -1.45 12.29
C ALA A 42 2.99 -0.29 12.62
N SER A 43 1.94 -0.09 11.82
CA SER A 43 0.90 0.92 12.04
C SER A 43 -0.16 0.52 13.08
N LYS A 44 0.05 -0.59 13.81
CA LYS A 44 -0.88 -1.13 14.82
C LYS A 44 -2.29 -1.41 14.25
N GLY A 45 -2.36 -1.84 12.98
CA GLY A 45 -3.61 -2.21 12.32
C GLY A 45 -4.49 -1.04 11.86
N ARG A 46 -3.91 0.14 11.66
CA ARG A 46 -4.63 1.26 11.02
C ARG A 46 -5.02 0.88 9.60
N LYS A 47 -6.23 1.27 9.19
CA LYS A 47 -6.81 0.92 7.88
C LYS A 47 -7.16 2.19 7.12
N PRO A 48 -6.16 2.90 6.56
CA PRO A 48 -6.41 4.08 5.77
C PRO A 48 -7.32 3.75 4.59
N GLN A 49 -8.34 4.60 4.38
CA GLN A 49 -9.30 4.47 3.28
C GLN A 49 -8.81 5.19 2.02
N VAL A 50 -7.92 6.17 2.22
CA VAL A 50 -7.38 7.03 1.18
C VAL A 50 -5.87 7.02 1.27
N ALA A 51 -5.20 6.98 0.13
CA ALA A 51 -3.75 7.17 0.04
C ALA A 51 -3.45 8.39 -0.85
N VAL A 52 -2.51 9.22 -0.40
CA VAL A 52 -2.09 10.45 -1.07
C VAL A 52 -0.59 10.38 -1.29
N VAL A 53 -0.15 10.56 -2.54
CA VAL A 53 1.28 10.69 -2.87
C VAL A 53 1.65 12.16 -2.87
N CYS A 54 2.41 12.58 -1.86
CA CYS A 54 2.86 13.95 -1.66
C CYS A 54 4.09 14.24 -2.54
N GLY A 55 3.84 14.94 -3.66
CA GLY A 55 4.90 15.52 -4.49
C GLY A 55 5.60 16.71 -3.84
N SER A 56 6.51 17.35 -4.59
CA SER A 56 7.24 18.54 -4.18
C SER A 56 6.29 19.64 -3.69
N GLY A 57 6.39 20.03 -2.42
CA GLY A 57 5.56 21.08 -1.80
C GLY A 57 4.30 20.59 -1.07
N LEU A 58 3.93 19.30 -1.17
CA LEU A 58 2.78 18.73 -0.45
C LEU A 58 3.16 18.06 0.88
N GLY A 59 4.41 18.19 1.32
CA GLY A 59 4.88 17.59 2.58
C GLY A 59 4.12 18.11 3.81
N ALA A 60 3.74 19.39 3.81
CA ALA A 60 2.98 20.01 4.90
C ALA A 60 1.54 19.49 5.04
N LEU A 61 1.04 18.71 4.07
CA LEU A 61 -0.29 18.10 4.19
C LEU A 61 -0.36 17.10 5.35
N VAL A 62 0.76 16.43 5.65
CA VAL A 62 0.84 15.49 6.77
C VAL A 62 0.74 16.22 8.11
N ASP A 63 1.22 17.47 8.18
CA ASP A 63 1.16 18.29 9.40
C ASP A 63 -0.27 18.70 9.78
N LEU A 64 -1.23 18.58 8.84
CA LEU A 64 -2.66 18.80 9.09
C LEU A 64 -3.37 17.56 9.65
N ALA A 65 -2.71 16.39 9.64
CA ALA A 65 -3.30 15.15 10.10
C ALA A 65 -3.13 14.98 11.62
N GLU A 66 -4.15 14.42 12.26
CA GLU A 66 -4.13 14.04 13.66
C GLU A 66 -3.66 12.59 13.84
N ASP A 67 -3.19 12.24 15.04
CA ASP A 67 -2.74 10.89 15.42
C ASP A 67 -1.80 10.29 14.37
N VAL A 68 -0.72 10.99 13.98
CA VAL A 68 0.15 10.54 12.89
C VAL A 68 1.07 9.41 13.35
N TRP A 69 1.10 8.33 12.56
CA TRP A 69 2.13 7.30 12.59
C TRP A 69 2.99 7.47 11.36
N GLU A 70 4.32 7.42 11.49
CA GLU A 70 5.26 7.62 10.39
C GLU A 70 6.36 6.56 10.43
N VAL A 71 6.80 6.12 9.25
CA VAL A 71 7.90 5.19 9.03
C VAL A 71 8.72 5.61 7.81
N ASP A 72 10.05 5.51 7.91
CA ASP A 72 10.94 5.81 6.79
C ASP A 72 10.90 4.68 5.75
N TYR A 73 11.04 5.02 4.47
CA TYR A 73 11.08 4.01 3.40
C TYR A 73 12.21 2.98 3.58
N SER A 74 13.31 3.38 4.21
CA SER A 74 14.45 2.51 4.53
C SER A 74 14.11 1.38 5.52
N GLN A 75 13.02 1.52 6.28
CA GLN A 75 12.58 0.49 7.24
C GLN A 75 11.56 -0.47 6.63
N ILE A 76 10.94 -0.10 5.50
CA ILE A 76 9.94 -0.93 4.83
C ILE A 76 10.68 -1.90 3.90
N PRO A 77 10.44 -3.22 3.99
CA PRO A 77 11.07 -4.18 3.09
C PRO A 77 10.66 -3.93 1.65
N HIS A 78 11.60 -4.10 0.72
CA HIS A 78 11.42 -3.92 -0.74
C HIS A 78 11.07 -2.49 -1.21
N PHE A 79 11.04 -1.51 -0.30
CA PHE A 79 10.86 -0.11 -0.69
C PHE A 79 12.13 0.47 -1.32
N PRO A 80 12.01 1.38 -2.30
CA PRO A 80 13.15 2.02 -2.92
C PRO A 80 13.86 2.95 -1.92
N GLU A 81 15.19 2.91 -1.92
CA GLU A 81 15.98 3.90 -1.19
C GLU A 81 15.85 5.27 -1.84
N VAL A 82 15.60 6.30 -1.03
CA VAL A 82 15.50 7.67 -1.50
C VAL A 82 16.90 8.24 -1.69
N THR A 83 17.30 8.41 -2.94
CA THR A 83 18.67 8.79 -3.33
C THR A 83 18.92 10.30 -3.36
N VAL A 84 17.91 11.13 -3.05
CA VAL A 84 18.00 12.59 -3.13
C VAL A 84 18.38 13.20 -1.79
N LYS A 85 19.57 13.82 -1.71
CA LYS A 85 19.99 14.66 -0.57
C LYS A 85 18.96 15.78 -0.34
N GLY A 86 18.17 15.67 0.72
CA GLY A 86 17.25 16.73 1.19
C GLY A 86 15.78 16.35 1.30
N HIS A 87 15.36 15.17 0.81
CA HIS A 87 14.01 14.64 1.05
C HIS A 87 14.13 13.18 1.50
N ALA A 88 14.09 12.93 2.80
CA ALA A 88 13.86 11.58 3.29
C ALA A 88 12.44 11.19 2.90
N GLY A 89 12.28 10.11 2.14
CA GLY A 89 10.95 9.61 1.84
C GLY A 89 10.41 8.81 3.00
N SER A 90 9.17 9.10 3.36
CA SER A 90 8.50 8.48 4.50
C SER A 90 7.05 8.17 4.15
N LEU A 91 6.52 7.18 4.84
CA LEU A 91 5.12 6.78 4.79
C LEU A 91 4.49 7.18 6.12
N ALA A 92 3.44 7.99 6.06
CA ALA A 92 2.68 8.39 7.23
C ALA A 92 1.23 7.92 7.13
N ILE A 93 0.60 7.58 8.24
CA ILE A 93 -0.83 7.35 8.34
C ILE A 93 -1.34 8.28 9.43
N GLY A 94 -2.24 9.18 9.07
CA GLY A 94 -2.87 10.11 10.00
C GLY A 94 -4.35 10.25 9.70
N ARG A 95 -5.03 11.08 10.47
CA ARG A 95 -6.48 11.26 10.37
C ARG A 95 -6.80 12.71 10.00
N ILE A 96 -7.56 12.90 8.92
CA ILE A 96 -8.05 14.20 8.48
C ILE A 96 -9.58 14.17 8.50
N HIS A 97 -10.22 15.07 9.25
CA HIS A 97 -11.69 15.16 9.36
C HIS A 97 -12.39 13.83 9.67
N GLY A 98 -11.78 12.97 10.47
CA GLY A 98 -12.36 11.65 10.82
C GLY A 98 -12.03 10.51 9.87
N VAL A 99 -11.28 10.77 8.79
CA VAL A 99 -10.89 9.78 7.79
C VAL A 99 -9.41 9.43 7.95
N ASP A 100 -9.10 8.14 8.03
CA ASP A 100 -7.73 7.66 8.04
C ASP A 100 -7.14 7.75 6.62
N VAL A 101 -6.04 8.49 6.50
CA VAL A 101 -5.34 8.80 5.25
C VAL A 101 -3.89 8.36 5.36
N LEU A 102 -3.40 7.66 4.34
CA LEU A 102 -2.01 7.33 4.15
C LEU A 102 -1.34 8.40 3.27
N PHE A 103 -0.18 8.86 3.66
CA PHE A 103 0.62 9.85 2.95
C PHE A 103 1.97 9.25 2.57
N MET A 104 2.29 9.28 1.29
CA MET A 104 3.61 8.91 0.79
C MET A 104 4.40 10.19 0.51
N ARG A 105 5.38 10.52 1.35
CA ARG A 105 6.23 11.69 1.20
C ARG A 105 7.48 11.31 0.41
N GLY A 106 7.73 12.02 -0.69
CA GLY A 106 8.91 11.77 -1.52
C GLY A 106 8.69 10.61 -2.51
N ARG A 107 9.41 10.69 -3.63
CA ARG A 107 9.44 9.67 -4.68
C ARG A 107 10.87 9.55 -5.20
#